data_AF-A0A2P1FZA9-F1
#
_entry.id   AF-A0A2P1FZA9-F1
#
_cell.length_a   1.000
_cell.length_b   1.000
_cell.length_c   1.000
_cell.angle_alpha   90.00
_cell.angle_beta   90.00
_cell.angle_gamma   90.00
#
_symmetry.space_group_name_H-M   'P 1'
#
loop_
_entity.id
_entity.type
_entity.pdbx_description
1 polymer ?
#
loop_
_entity_poly.entity_id
_entity_poly.type
_entity_poly.pdbx_seq_one_letter_code
_entity_poly.pdbx_strand_id
1 'polypeptide(L)'
;AIKYFLVQAAASALILFSSMNNAWHAGQWDITQLTHLPSSLILTTAIAMKLGLAPFHFWFPEVLQGSPLTTALLLSTVMKFPPITLLLLTSHSLNPALLTAMAITSAALGGWMGLNQTQIRKILAFSSISHLGWMIIIIMYDPKLTLLTFYLYALTTATVFLILNTTKPTKLTTMMTSWTKTPMLNATMMLTLLSLAGLPPL
;
A
#
# COMPACT_ATOMS: atom_id res chain seq x y z
N ALA A 1 10.91 -13.89 -1.42
CA ALA A 1 10.45 -14.62 -0.21
C ALA A 1 11.11 -14.12 1.07
N ILE A 2 12.44 -14.26 1.21
CA ILE A 2 13.17 -13.93 2.46
C ILE A 2 12.92 -12.49 2.96
N LYS A 3 13.08 -11.47 2.08
CA LYS A 3 12.82 -10.05 2.44
C LYS A 3 11.41 -9.82 2.97
N TYR A 4 10.40 -10.40 2.30
CA TYR A 4 9.01 -10.31 2.73
C TYR A 4 8.81 -10.95 4.10
N PHE A 5 9.30 -12.18 4.28
CA PHE A 5 9.15 -12.91 5.53
C PHE A 5 9.76 -12.15 6.72
N LEU A 6 11.01 -11.71 6.59
CA LEU A 6 11.71 -11.01 7.69
C LEU A 6 10.99 -9.73 8.10
N VAL A 7 10.61 -8.89 7.14
CA VAL A 7 9.93 -7.61 7.44
C VAL A 7 8.54 -7.87 8.03
N GLN A 8 7.78 -8.81 7.47
CA GLN A 8 6.42 -9.08 7.93
C GLN A 8 6.38 -9.77 9.29
N ALA A 9 7.35 -10.64 9.59
CA ALA A 9 7.52 -11.29 10.88
C ALA A 9 7.90 -10.26 11.97
N ALA A 10 8.85 -9.37 11.67
CA ALA A 10 9.20 -8.27 12.56
C ALA A 10 8.01 -7.35 12.83
N ALA A 11 7.26 -6.98 11.78
CA ALA A 11 6.06 -6.18 11.92
C ALA A 11 4.97 -6.88 12.76
N SER A 12 4.76 -8.19 12.60
CA SER A 12 3.83 -8.93 13.47
C SER A 12 4.29 -9.00 14.92
N ALA A 13 5.59 -9.14 15.17
CA ALA A 13 6.13 -9.11 16.53
C ALA A 13 5.90 -7.74 17.20
N LEU A 14 6.05 -6.64 16.45
CA LEU A 14 5.75 -5.29 16.93
C LEU A 14 4.25 -5.08 17.19
N ILE A 15 3.36 -5.63 16.36
CA ILE A 15 1.91 -5.60 16.64
C ILE A 15 1.61 -6.32 17.96
N LEU A 16 2.13 -7.53 18.15
CA LEU A 16 1.96 -8.27 19.41
C LEU A 16 2.52 -7.50 20.60
N PHE A 17 3.73 -6.92 20.46
CA PHE A 17 4.34 -6.12 21.51
C PHE A 17 3.51 -4.87 21.86
N SER A 18 2.96 -4.17 20.87
CA SER A 18 2.07 -3.04 21.10
C SER A 18 0.79 -3.43 21.84
N SER A 19 0.19 -4.58 21.48
CA SER A 19 -1.02 -5.09 22.12
C SER A 19 -0.77 -5.53 23.56
N MET A 20 0.35 -6.20 23.83
CA MET A 20 0.74 -6.61 25.18
C MET A 20 1.02 -5.42 26.08
N ASN A 21 1.71 -4.40 25.56
CA ASN A 21 1.96 -3.18 26.32
C ASN A 21 0.64 -2.45 26.65
N ASN A 22 -0.26 -2.34 25.68
CA ASN A 22 -1.58 -1.73 25.92
C ASN A 22 -2.41 -2.53 26.94
N ALA A 23 -2.44 -3.86 26.82
CA ALA A 23 -3.17 -4.74 27.74
C ALA A 23 -2.59 -4.72 29.16
N TRP A 24 -1.26 -4.58 29.29
CA TRP A 24 -0.60 -4.41 30.58
C TRP A 24 -1.04 -3.12 31.29
N HIS A 25 -1.25 -2.04 30.54
CA HIS A 25 -1.67 -0.76 31.09
C HIS A 25 -3.18 -0.65 31.32
N ALA A 26 -4.01 -1.14 30.39
CA ALA A 26 -5.46 -0.99 30.43
C ALA A 26 -6.18 -2.19 31.10
N GLY A 27 -5.52 -3.34 31.25
CA GLY A 27 -6.10 -4.58 31.76
C GLY A 27 -7.12 -5.24 30.82
N GLN A 28 -7.20 -4.79 29.56
CA GLN A 28 -8.18 -5.24 28.58
C GLN A 28 -7.53 -5.50 27.22
N TRP A 29 -8.18 -6.33 26.40
CA TRP A 29 -7.72 -6.74 25.06
C TRP A 29 -8.57 -6.14 23.93
N ASP A 30 -9.32 -5.09 24.20
CA ASP A 30 -10.15 -4.42 23.20
C ASP A 30 -9.27 -3.68 22.17
N ILE A 31 -9.50 -3.98 20.89
CA ILE A 31 -8.75 -3.41 19.76
C ILE A 31 -9.03 -1.91 19.64
N THR A 32 -10.25 -1.48 19.97
CA THR A 32 -10.68 -0.08 19.78
C THR A 32 -10.09 0.86 20.84
N GLN A 33 -9.61 0.32 21.96
CA GLN A 33 -9.12 1.10 23.10
C GLN A 33 -7.60 1.05 23.21
N LEU A 34 -6.91 1.81 22.38
CA LEU A 34 -5.48 2.11 22.54
C LEU A 34 -5.30 3.37 23.38
N THR A 35 -5.16 3.18 24.68
CA THR A 35 -5.10 4.29 25.64
C THR A 35 -3.67 4.74 25.91
N HIS A 36 -2.69 3.86 25.71
CA HIS A 36 -1.29 4.16 26.01
C HIS A 36 -0.54 4.64 24.76
N LEU A 37 0.06 5.84 24.85
CA LEU A 37 0.73 6.53 23.73
C LEU A 37 1.87 5.73 23.09
N PRO A 38 2.82 5.11 23.82
CA PRO A 38 3.89 4.36 23.16
C PRO A 38 3.37 3.08 22.50
N SER A 39 2.28 2.46 22.98
CA SER A 39 1.64 1.35 22.23
C SER A 39 1.01 1.83 20.91
N SER A 40 0.38 3.01 20.86
CA SER A 40 -0.14 3.53 19.59
C SER A 40 0.97 3.90 18.60
N LEU A 41 2.12 4.41 19.09
CA LEU A 41 3.31 4.64 18.26
C LEU A 41 3.93 3.34 17.73
N ILE A 42 4.04 2.30 18.56
CA ILE A 42 4.56 1.00 18.12
C ILE A 42 3.58 0.35 17.13
N LEU A 43 2.27 0.45 17.37
CA LEU A 43 1.27 -0.11 16.47
C LEU A 43 1.31 0.59 15.10
N THR A 44 1.34 1.93 15.07
CA THR A 44 1.41 2.70 13.82
C THR A 44 2.66 2.39 13.02
N THR A 45 3.82 2.28 13.68
CA THR A 45 5.07 1.90 13.00
C THR A 45 5.04 0.45 12.49
N ALA A 46 4.43 -0.47 13.24
CA ALA A 46 4.27 -1.86 12.83
C ALA A 46 3.34 -2.01 11.62
N ILE A 47 2.20 -1.31 11.62
CA ILE A 47 1.30 -1.25 10.46
C ILE A 47 2.00 -0.58 9.28
N ALA A 48 2.80 0.46 9.52
CA ALA A 48 3.58 1.12 8.48
C ALA A 48 4.56 0.17 7.78
N MET A 49 5.24 -0.68 8.55
CA MET A 49 6.08 -1.75 8.01
C MET A 49 5.27 -2.76 7.19
N LYS A 50 4.09 -3.21 7.68
CA LYS A 50 3.25 -4.18 6.96
C LYS A 50 2.77 -3.66 5.61
N LEU A 51 2.37 -2.38 5.55
CA LEU A 51 1.84 -1.76 4.34
C LEU A 51 2.93 -1.32 3.35
N GLY A 52 4.17 -1.15 3.83
CA GLY A 52 5.31 -0.67 3.03
C GLY A 52 5.33 0.85 2.88
N LEU A 53 4.97 1.57 3.94
CA LEU A 53 4.99 3.04 3.97
C LEU A 53 6.39 3.56 4.21
N ALA A 54 6.65 4.81 3.80
CA ALA A 54 7.91 5.47 4.13
C ALA A 54 8.01 5.69 5.66
N PRO A 55 9.18 5.41 6.28
CA PRO A 55 10.47 5.03 5.68
C PRO A 55 10.65 3.52 5.38
N PHE A 56 9.74 2.65 5.83
CA PHE A 56 9.80 1.18 5.71
C PHE A 56 9.43 0.60 4.33
N HIS A 57 9.43 1.41 3.29
CA HIS A 57 8.97 1.06 1.94
C HIS A 57 9.93 0.17 1.13
N PHE A 58 11.21 0.08 1.49
CA PHE A 58 12.26 -0.54 0.66
C PHE A 58 12.01 -2.00 0.26
N TRP A 59 11.34 -2.77 1.12
CA TRP A 59 11.07 -4.18 0.82
C TRP A 59 10.05 -4.36 -0.31
N PHE A 60 9.13 -3.40 -0.47
CA PHE A 60 7.95 -3.59 -1.30
C PHE A 60 8.28 -3.63 -2.81
N PRO A 61 9.02 -2.65 -3.39
CA PRO A 61 9.38 -2.71 -4.81
C PRO A 61 10.24 -3.91 -5.19
N GLU A 62 11.12 -4.36 -4.30
CA GLU A 62 12.01 -5.50 -4.56
C GLU A 62 11.26 -6.83 -4.53
N VAL A 63 10.38 -7.01 -3.55
CA VAL A 63 9.54 -8.22 -3.46
C VAL A 63 8.60 -8.29 -4.64
N LEU A 64 7.98 -7.18 -5.02
CA LEU A 64 7.03 -7.15 -6.14
C LEU A 64 7.74 -7.47 -7.46
N GLN A 65 8.93 -6.92 -7.70
CA GLN A 65 9.74 -7.22 -8.89
C GLN A 65 10.14 -8.71 -8.98
N GLY A 66 10.45 -9.35 -7.85
CA GLY A 66 10.88 -10.76 -7.80
C GLY A 66 9.75 -11.79 -7.81
N SER A 67 8.50 -11.35 -7.86
CA SER A 67 7.32 -12.20 -7.71
C SER A 67 6.54 -12.37 -9.03
N PRO A 68 5.82 -13.50 -9.23
CA PRO A 68 4.91 -13.65 -10.36
C PRO A 68 3.75 -12.65 -10.26
N LEU A 69 3.18 -12.26 -11.41
CA LEU A 69 2.16 -11.20 -11.49
C LEU A 69 0.93 -11.46 -10.62
N THR A 70 0.49 -12.72 -10.51
CA THR A 70 -0.63 -13.12 -9.65
C THR A 70 -0.34 -12.88 -8.16
N THR A 71 0.87 -13.20 -7.71
CA THR A 71 1.27 -12.92 -6.32
C THR A 71 1.49 -11.43 -6.08
N ALA A 72 2.00 -10.69 -7.07
CA ALA A 72 2.15 -9.23 -6.99
C ALA A 72 0.78 -8.55 -6.86
N LEU A 73 -0.24 -9.04 -7.58
CA LEU A 73 -1.63 -8.60 -7.45
C LEU A 73 -2.15 -8.84 -6.02
N LEU A 74 -2.03 -10.06 -5.51
CA LEU A 74 -2.49 -10.37 -4.15
C LEU A 74 -1.78 -9.54 -3.09
N LEU A 75 -0.47 -9.33 -3.25
CA LEU A 75 0.35 -8.54 -2.34
C LEU A 75 -0.02 -7.04 -2.37
N SER A 76 -0.39 -6.51 -3.54
CA SER A 76 -0.77 -5.10 -3.69
C SER A 76 -2.21 -4.81 -3.27
N THR A 77 -3.09 -5.82 -3.24
CA THR A 77 -4.53 -5.64 -2.94
C THR A 77 -4.92 -6.30 -1.62
N VAL A 78 -5.13 -7.61 -1.63
CA VAL A 78 -5.67 -8.40 -0.52
C VAL A 78 -4.83 -8.27 0.74
N MET A 79 -3.49 -8.33 0.62
CA MET A 79 -2.61 -8.26 1.79
C MET A 79 -2.54 -6.88 2.45
N LYS A 80 -3.03 -5.82 1.78
CA LYS A 80 -3.14 -4.48 2.37
C LYS A 80 -4.44 -4.27 3.15
N PHE A 81 -5.46 -5.10 2.91
CA PHE A 81 -6.76 -4.94 3.56
C PHE A 81 -6.70 -5.14 5.08
N PRO A 82 -6.13 -6.23 5.65
CA PRO A 82 -6.12 -6.42 7.10
C PRO A 82 -5.39 -5.29 7.87
N PRO A 83 -4.19 -4.84 7.47
CA PRO A 83 -3.53 -3.73 8.15
C PRO A 83 -4.32 -2.40 8.06
N ILE A 84 -5.01 -2.13 6.94
CA ILE A 84 -5.86 -0.94 6.81
C ILE A 84 -7.07 -1.03 7.75
N THR A 85 -7.70 -2.20 7.88
CA THR A 85 -8.81 -2.38 8.83
C THR A 85 -8.38 -2.17 10.28
N LEU A 86 -7.17 -2.60 10.66
CA LEU A 86 -6.61 -2.33 11.99
C LEU A 86 -6.39 -0.84 12.22
N LEU A 87 -5.88 -0.12 11.21
CA LEU A 87 -5.66 1.33 11.28
C LEU A 87 -7.01 2.07 11.41
N LEU A 88 -8.05 1.57 10.74
CA LEU A 88 -9.41 2.12 10.81
C LEU A 88 -10.03 2.00 12.21
N LEU A 89 -9.96 0.79 12.79
CA LEU A 89 -10.50 0.50 14.13
C LEU A 89 -9.80 1.30 15.23
N THR A 90 -8.56 1.72 14.98
CA THR A 90 -7.71 2.40 15.97
C THR A 90 -7.53 3.89 15.69
N SER A 91 -8.19 4.42 14.66
CA SER A 91 -8.00 5.78 14.11
C SER A 91 -8.10 6.89 15.16
N HIS A 92 -9.01 6.78 16.13
CA HIS A 92 -9.20 7.77 17.20
C HIS A 92 -8.00 7.92 18.15
N SER A 93 -7.12 6.93 18.22
CA SER A 93 -6.01 6.85 19.20
C SER A 93 -4.63 7.14 18.60
N LEU A 94 -4.57 7.36 17.27
CA LEU A 94 -3.31 7.46 16.55
C LEU A 94 -2.70 8.85 16.70
N ASN A 95 -1.36 8.91 16.70
CA ASN A 95 -0.65 10.19 16.74
C ASN A 95 -0.72 10.88 15.36
N PRO A 96 -1.37 12.05 15.25
CA PRO A 96 -1.54 12.74 13.97
C PRO A 96 -0.22 13.22 13.36
N ALA A 97 0.75 13.63 14.19
CA ALA A 97 2.03 14.16 13.71
C ALA A 97 2.87 13.07 13.02
N LEU A 98 2.94 11.88 13.61
CA LEU A 98 3.64 10.75 13.02
C LEU A 98 2.96 10.31 11.71
N LEU A 99 1.64 10.23 11.74
CA LEU A 99 0.85 9.72 10.64
C LEU A 99 0.87 10.66 9.42
N THR A 100 0.76 11.97 9.63
CA THR A 100 0.93 12.98 8.57
C THR A 100 2.34 12.98 7.99
N ALA A 101 3.38 12.85 8.83
CA ALA A 101 4.76 12.75 8.36
C ALA A 101 5.00 11.52 7.48
N MET A 102 4.54 10.33 7.88
CA MET A 102 4.62 9.11 7.06
C MET A 102 3.83 9.23 5.76
N ALA A 103 2.68 9.90 5.81
CA ALA A 103 1.81 10.03 4.65
C ALA A 103 2.37 10.99 3.58
N ILE A 104 2.89 12.14 3.99
CA ILE A 104 3.54 13.10 3.07
C ILE A 104 4.81 12.49 2.49
N THR A 105 5.63 11.84 3.31
CA THR A 105 6.88 11.21 2.85
C THR A 105 6.60 10.05 1.90
N SER A 106 5.57 9.23 2.13
CA SER A 106 5.20 8.15 1.21
C SER A 106 4.63 8.66 -0.11
N ALA A 107 3.78 9.70 -0.10
CA ALA A 107 3.30 10.36 -1.31
C ALA A 107 4.46 10.93 -2.15
N ALA A 108 5.36 11.67 -1.51
CA ALA A 108 6.51 12.30 -2.18
C ALA A 108 7.52 11.26 -2.72
N LEU A 109 7.93 10.29 -1.89
CA LEU A 109 8.90 9.26 -2.30
C LEU A 109 8.31 8.31 -3.33
N GLY A 110 7.04 7.94 -3.22
CA GLY A 110 6.36 7.14 -4.23
C GLY A 110 6.36 7.83 -5.60
N GLY A 111 6.04 9.13 -5.63
CA GLY A 111 6.11 9.93 -6.86
C GLY A 111 7.53 10.00 -7.44
N TRP A 112 8.51 10.43 -6.63
CA TRP A 112 9.87 10.66 -7.11
C TRP A 112 10.56 9.37 -7.56
N MET A 113 10.51 8.32 -6.74
CA MET A 113 11.18 7.06 -7.05
C MET A 113 10.52 6.31 -8.20
N GLY A 114 9.21 6.50 -8.41
CA GLY A 114 8.48 5.92 -9.53
C GLY A 114 8.95 6.43 -10.90
N LEU A 115 9.32 7.70 -11.01
CA LEU A 115 9.77 8.32 -12.26
C LEU A 115 11.06 7.69 -12.81
N ASN A 116 11.94 7.20 -11.95
CA ASN A 116 13.23 6.63 -12.35
C ASN A 116 13.20 5.10 -12.56
N GLN A 117 12.02 4.49 -12.73
CA GLN A 117 11.90 3.05 -12.94
C GLN A 117 11.53 2.70 -14.37
N THR A 118 12.21 1.69 -14.92
CA THR A 118 11.88 1.11 -16.25
C THR A 118 11.10 -0.19 -16.17
N GLN A 119 11.08 -0.82 -14.98
CA GLN A 119 10.37 -2.07 -14.71
C GLN A 119 8.94 -1.76 -14.29
N ILE A 120 7.97 -2.31 -15.00
CA ILE A 120 6.54 -2.01 -14.78
C ILE A 120 6.12 -2.36 -13.34
N ARG A 121 6.59 -3.50 -12.82
CA ARG A 121 6.30 -3.92 -11.44
C ARG A 121 6.84 -2.94 -10.40
N LYS A 122 8.03 -2.36 -10.59
CA LYS A 122 8.55 -1.34 -9.66
C LYS A 122 7.74 -0.04 -9.75
N ILE A 123 7.32 0.37 -10.95
CA ILE A 123 6.45 1.53 -11.13
C ILE A 123 5.14 1.34 -10.34
N LEU A 124 4.48 0.18 -10.49
CA LEU A 124 3.27 -0.15 -9.74
C LEU A 124 3.50 -0.28 -8.23
N ALA A 125 4.71 -0.68 -7.82
CA ALA A 125 5.06 -0.71 -6.41
C ALA A 125 5.09 0.71 -5.83
N PHE A 126 5.73 1.65 -6.52
CA PHE A 126 5.80 3.04 -6.10
C PHE A 126 4.46 3.77 -6.17
N SER A 127 3.61 3.45 -7.16
CA SER A 127 2.22 3.97 -7.16
C SER A 127 1.42 3.47 -5.96
N SER A 128 1.61 2.22 -5.53
CA SER A 128 0.96 1.74 -4.30
C SER A 128 1.42 2.50 -3.05
N ILE A 129 2.69 2.91 -2.99
CA ILE A 129 3.25 3.65 -1.85
C ILE A 129 2.65 5.05 -1.81
N SER A 130 2.50 5.72 -2.97
CA SER A 130 1.87 7.04 -3.02
C SER A 130 0.38 7.01 -2.69
N HIS A 131 -0.38 6.05 -3.22
CA HIS A 131 -1.80 5.88 -2.89
C HIS A 131 -2.01 5.56 -1.41
N LEU A 132 -1.17 4.74 -0.80
CA LEU A 132 -1.22 4.50 0.64
C LEU A 132 -0.95 5.79 1.44
N GLY A 133 -0.04 6.65 0.97
CA GLY A 133 0.15 7.97 1.56
C GLY A 133 -1.15 8.78 1.60
N TRP A 134 -1.86 8.87 0.48
CA TRP A 134 -3.16 9.54 0.41
C TRP A 134 -4.22 8.92 1.34
N MET A 135 -4.31 7.58 1.38
CA MET A 135 -5.24 6.88 2.28
C MET A 135 -4.95 7.17 3.75
N ILE A 136 -3.69 7.39 4.12
CA ILE A 136 -3.33 7.62 5.51
C ILE A 136 -3.61 9.05 5.93
N ILE A 137 -3.36 10.05 5.08
CA ILE A 137 -3.70 11.44 5.45
C ILE A 137 -5.17 11.55 5.86
N ILE A 138 -6.06 10.90 5.11
CA ILE A 138 -7.50 11.07 5.30
C ILE A 138 -8.08 10.24 6.45
N ILE A 139 -7.35 9.26 7.00
CA ILE A 139 -7.86 8.36 8.06
C ILE A 139 -8.19 9.07 9.37
N MET A 140 -7.48 10.16 9.68
CA MET A 140 -7.72 10.95 10.88
C MET A 140 -8.94 11.85 10.74
N TYR A 141 -9.34 12.17 9.51
CA TYR A 141 -10.43 13.09 9.23
C TYR A 141 -11.73 12.35 8.97
N ASP A 142 -11.71 11.41 8.03
CA ASP A 142 -12.85 10.54 7.76
C ASP A 142 -12.39 9.12 7.39
N PRO A 143 -12.48 8.15 8.32
CA PRO A 143 -12.09 6.78 8.06
C PRO A 143 -12.89 6.14 6.91
N LYS A 144 -14.14 6.58 6.65
CA LYS A 144 -14.95 6.02 5.56
C LYS A 144 -14.38 6.36 4.18
N LEU A 145 -13.82 7.56 4.01
CA LEU A 145 -13.17 7.95 2.75
C LEU A 145 -11.90 7.14 2.47
N THR A 146 -11.17 6.71 3.51
CA THR A 146 -10.02 5.82 3.32
C THR A 146 -10.44 4.47 2.75
N LEU A 147 -11.58 3.94 3.19
CA LEU A 147 -12.08 2.66 2.73
C LEU A 147 -12.54 2.75 1.27
N LEU A 148 -13.24 3.84 0.93
CA LEU A 148 -13.63 4.12 -0.45
C LEU A 148 -12.41 4.21 -1.38
N THR A 149 -11.40 4.99 -0.99
CA THR A 149 -10.17 5.14 -1.78
C THR A 149 -9.40 3.82 -1.88
N PHE A 150 -9.40 3.00 -0.83
CA PHE A 150 -8.85 1.65 -0.89
C PHE A 150 -9.57 0.75 -1.90
N TYR A 151 -10.90 0.77 -1.95
CA TYR A 151 -11.65 -0.02 -2.92
C TYR A 151 -11.39 0.42 -4.36
N LEU A 152 -11.36 1.73 -4.63
CA LEU A 152 -11.02 2.27 -5.95
C LEU A 152 -9.60 1.87 -6.37
N TYR A 153 -8.64 2.01 -5.45
CA TYR A 153 -7.26 1.57 -5.67
C TYR A 153 -7.17 0.06 -5.93
N ALA A 154 -7.84 -0.77 -5.14
CA ALA A 154 -7.80 -2.23 -5.29
C ALA A 154 -8.38 -2.67 -6.64
N LEU A 155 -9.49 -2.04 -7.08
CA LEU A 155 -10.13 -2.35 -8.34
C LEU A 155 -9.26 -1.94 -9.54
N THR A 156 -8.73 -0.71 -9.53
CA THR A 156 -7.87 -0.19 -10.61
C THR A 156 -6.52 -0.90 -10.69
N THR A 157 -5.92 -1.28 -9.57
CA THR A 157 -4.69 -2.08 -9.59
C THR A 157 -4.95 -3.51 -10.04
N ALA A 158 -6.08 -4.11 -9.66
CA ALA A 158 -6.47 -5.42 -10.14
C ALA A 158 -6.62 -5.46 -11.66
N THR A 159 -7.30 -4.47 -12.26
CA THR A 159 -7.44 -4.39 -13.72
C THR A 159 -6.07 -4.28 -14.40
N VAL A 160 -5.17 -3.41 -13.91
CA VAL A 160 -3.82 -3.28 -14.48
C VAL A 160 -3.02 -4.57 -14.37
N PHE A 161 -3.00 -5.25 -13.21
CA PHE A 161 -2.26 -6.51 -13.07
C PHE A 161 -2.84 -7.63 -13.93
N LEU A 162 -4.16 -7.71 -14.12
CA LEU A 162 -4.79 -8.68 -15.01
C LEU A 162 -4.43 -8.43 -16.48
N ILE A 163 -4.44 -7.16 -16.92
CA ILE A 163 -3.96 -6.75 -18.25
C ILE A 163 -2.49 -7.16 -18.44
N LEU A 164 -1.63 -6.90 -17.45
CA LEU A 164 -0.22 -7.31 -17.50
C LEU A 164 -0.05 -8.83 -17.51
N ASN A 165 -0.91 -9.58 -16.83
CA ASN A 165 -0.84 -11.04 -16.80
C ASN A 165 -1.18 -11.67 -18.17
N THR A 166 -2.07 -11.04 -18.93
CA THR A 166 -2.44 -11.49 -20.28
C THR A 166 -1.38 -11.13 -21.32
N THR A 167 -0.87 -9.89 -21.30
CA THR A 167 0.11 -9.39 -22.30
C THR A 167 1.56 -9.73 -21.96
N LYS A 168 1.86 -10.01 -20.70
CA LYS A 168 3.19 -10.36 -20.15
C LYS A 168 4.33 -9.34 -20.41
N PRO A 169 4.12 -8.01 -20.52
CA PRO A 169 5.24 -7.08 -20.60
C PRO A 169 5.90 -6.93 -19.23
N THR A 170 7.23 -6.88 -19.20
CA THR A 170 7.99 -6.70 -17.95
C THR A 170 8.68 -5.34 -17.88
N LYS A 171 9.04 -4.78 -19.04
CA LYS A 171 9.72 -3.49 -19.20
C LYS A 171 8.88 -2.51 -20.01
N LEU A 172 9.09 -1.21 -19.81
CA LEU A 172 8.45 -0.15 -20.62
C LEU A 172 8.66 -0.36 -22.13
N THR A 173 9.86 -0.76 -22.56
CA THR A 173 10.16 -1.00 -23.98
C THR A 173 9.32 -2.12 -24.58
N THR A 174 9.07 -3.19 -23.82
CA THR A 174 8.19 -4.30 -24.27
C THR A 174 6.72 -3.91 -24.25
N MET A 175 6.33 -2.91 -23.45
CA MET A 175 4.97 -2.40 -23.43
C MET A 175 4.68 -1.54 -24.66
N MET A 176 5.66 -0.76 -25.15
CA MET A 176 5.52 0.06 -26.37
C MET A 176 5.12 -0.76 -27.60
N THR A 177 5.58 -2.01 -27.70
CA THR A 177 5.28 -2.89 -28.85
C THR A 177 4.00 -3.72 -28.66
N SER A 178 3.34 -3.64 -27.50
CA SER A 178 2.14 -4.45 -27.23
C SER A 178 0.89 -3.97 -27.99
N TRP A 179 0.85 -2.70 -28.41
CA TRP A 179 -0.31 -2.11 -29.10
C TRP A 179 -0.63 -2.84 -30.40
N THR A 180 0.39 -3.26 -31.13
CA THR A 180 0.21 -3.94 -32.42
C THR A 180 -0.41 -5.33 -32.27
N LYS A 181 -0.31 -5.94 -31.07
CA LYS A 181 -0.86 -7.28 -30.78
C LYS A 181 -2.28 -7.23 -30.24
N THR A 182 -2.54 -6.33 -29.29
CA THR A 182 -3.82 -6.27 -28.56
C THR A 182 -4.27 -4.82 -28.35
N PRO A 183 -4.71 -4.11 -29.41
CA PRO A 183 -4.99 -2.68 -29.36
C PRO A 183 -6.11 -2.33 -28.38
N MET A 184 -7.17 -3.15 -28.32
CA MET A 184 -8.29 -2.94 -27.40
C MET A 184 -7.85 -2.99 -25.93
N LEU A 185 -7.01 -3.97 -25.58
CA LEU A 185 -6.50 -4.12 -24.22
C LEU A 185 -5.59 -2.93 -23.85
N ASN A 186 -4.78 -2.45 -24.79
CA ASN A 186 -3.93 -1.28 -24.57
C ASN A 186 -4.72 0.01 -24.36
N ALA A 187 -5.84 0.19 -25.08
CA ALA A 187 -6.75 1.31 -24.83
C ALA A 187 -7.36 1.25 -23.43
N THR A 188 -7.79 0.06 -22.99
CA THR A 188 -8.28 -0.11 -21.61
C THR A 188 -7.18 0.12 -20.57
N MET A 189 -5.95 -0.31 -20.84
CA MET A 189 -4.81 -0.06 -19.97
C MET A 189 -4.55 1.43 -19.81
N MET A 190 -4.56 2.20 -20.91
CA MET A 190 -4.40 3.64 -20.87
C MET A 190 -5.46 4.31 -19.98
N LEU A 191 -6.74 3.97 -20.15
CA LEU A 191 -7.82 4.51 -19.33
C LEU A 191 -7.64 4.17 -17.84
N THR A 192 -7.25 2.93 -17.52
CA THR A 192 -7.00 2.52 -16.12
C THR A 192 -5.78 3.21 -15.49
N LEU A 193 -4.78 3.57 -16.28
CA LEU A 193 -3.62 4.33 -15.77
C LEU A 193 -3.99 5.79 -15.52
N LEU A 194 -4.85 6.38 -16.37
CA LEU A 194 -5.36 7.74 -16.17
C LEU A 194 -6.31 7.80 -14.95
N SER A 195 -7.11 6.76 -14.70
CA SER A 195 -7.92 6.67 -13.48
C SER A 195 -7.05 6.52 -12.22
N LEU A 196 -5.95 5.74 -12.28
CA LEU A 196 -4.97 5.66 -11.19
C LEU A 196 -4.31 7.03 -10.92
N ALA A 197 -4.12 7.86 -11.94
CA ALA A 197 -3.62 9.22 -11.78
C ALA A 197 -4.65 10.21 -11.20
N GLY A 198 -5.94 9.83 -11.14
CA GLY A 198 -7.00 10.67 -10.59
C GLY A 198 -7.45 11.81 -11.51
N LEU A 199 -7.37 11.61 -12.84
CA LEU A 199 -7.82 12.61 -13.81
C LEU A 199 -9.34 12.60 -13.98
N PRO A 200 -10.06 13.72 -13.75
CA PRO A 200 -11.46 13.85 -14.16
C PRO A 200 -11.54 13.68 -15.70
N PRO A 201 -12.51 12.96 -16.26
CA PRO A 201 -13.80 12.47 -15.73
C PRO A 201 -13.81 10.99 -15.27
N LEU A 202 -12.64 10.40 -14.99
CA LEU A 202 -12.46 8.97 -14.68
C LEU A 202 -12.59 8.62 -13.19
#